data_AF-A0A6M0A826-F1
#
_entry.id   AF-A0A6M0A826-F1
#
_cell.length_a   1.000
_cell.length_b   1.000
_cell.length_c   1.000
_cell.angle_alpha   90.00
_cell.angle_beta   90.00
_cell.angle_gamma   90.00
#
_symmetry.space_group_name_H-M   'P 1'
#
loop_
_entity.id
_entity.type
_entity.pdbx_description
1 polymer ?
#
loop_
_entity_poly.entity_id
_entity_poly.type
_entity_poly.pdbx_seq_one_letter_code
_entity_poly.pdbx_strand_id
1 'polypeptide(L)'
;MMPNQNSNVPPGWIGGFAESNPAFAYPDPNLSSLPMLDNMANINRIKRQQRVYWPEFSWETIKGDPSSRCFQRFAHDISSIGYDNTGRIWSIICPQQGACAPNIACLNVEVTVTGQRGWVNETNRELAADMTVEAKIWFSPSSHQNWIVRQAWDLFAKESLPFPSDKANAIQVHTHNVGNPDQPIFPVLIGQSPLFEAPIFAKHPKAWTVGHIEVEIGRIIPTNYPTVDTFNQKILDIFNIATGNMLLQGNVLTWNLWFIAPELVNTEQWRTHAERWRKAIDADHGPRSSKARYADGSVFTPQHDFLQEADDIIEIIESLL
;
A
#
# COMPACT_ATOMS: atom_id res chain seq x y z
N MET A 1 9.79 20.07 -10.33
CA MET A 1 10.14 19.81 -11.74
C MET A 1 9.82 18.35 -12.01
N MET A 2 9.11 18.02 -13.10
CA MET A 2 8.96 16.62 -13.51
C MET A 2 10.36 16.07 -13.84
N PRO A 3 10.76 14.88 -13.36
CA PRO A 3 11.95 14.22 -13.89
C PRO A 3 11.78 14.09 -15.41
N ASN A 4 12.80 14.46 -16.18
CA ASN A 4 12.72 14.41 -17.63
C ASN A 4 12.48 12.95 -18.05
N GLN A 5 11.29 12.65 -18.57
CA GLN A 5 10.81 11.27 -18.80
C GLN A 5 11.45 10.58 -20.00
N ASN A 6 12.23 11.34 -20.77
CA ASN A 6 13.18 10.89 -21.78
C ASN A 6 14.64 10.96 -21.27
N SER A 7 14.85 10.90 -19.94
CA SER A 7 16.18 10.65 -19.39
C SER A 7 16.78 9.44 -20.08
N ASN A 8 17.97 9.59 -20.65
CA ASN A 8 18.70 8.47 -21.24
C ASN A 8 18.70 7.31 -20.25
N VAL A 9 17.96 6.24 -20.58
CA VAL A 9 17.95 5.01 -19.80
C VAL A 9 19.41 4.65 -19.53
N PRO A 10 19.81 4.41 -18.26
CA PRO A 10 21.20 4.18 -17.94
C PRO A 10 21.77 3.03 -18.76
N PRO A 11 23.01 3.14 -19.27
CA PRO A 11 23.65 2.06 -20.01
C PRO A 11 23.82 0.81 -19.12
N GLY A 12 24.18 -0.31 -19.75
CA GLY A 12 24.46 -1.58 -19.04
C GLY A 12 23.27 -2.48 -18.81
N TRP A 13 22.12 -2.20 -19.44
CA TRP A 13 21.03 -3.16 -19.58
C TRP A 13 21.50 -4.38 -20.38
N ILE A 14 21.26 -5.58 -19.85
CA ILE A 14 21.57 -6.87 -20.51
C ILE A 14 20.27 -7.52 -21.00
N GLY A 15 19.23 -7.52 -20.17
CA GLY A 15 17.96 -8.20 -20.46
C GLY A 15 18.08 -9.73 -20.50
N GLY A 16 17.09 -10.38 -21.09
CA GLY A 16 17.07 -11.84 -21.30
C GLY A 16 16.41 -12.65 -20.18
N PHE A 17 16.12 -12.05 -19.01
CA PHE A 17 15.52 -12.81 -17.91
C PHE A 17 14.07 -13.21 -18.22
N ALA A 18 13.27 -12.33 -18.82
CA ALA A 18 11.89 -12.63 -19.20
C ALA A 18 11.83 -13.79 -20.21
N GLU A 19 12.82 -13.87 -21.11
CA GLU A 19 12.93 -14.88 -22.15
C GLU A 19 13.56 -16.19 -21.65
N SER A 20 14.10 -16.22 -20.42
CA SER A 20 14.76 -17.39 -19.85
C SER A 20 13.80 -18.57 -19.59
N ASN A 21 12.50 -18.31 -19.54
CA ASN A 21 11.47 -19.32 -19.42
C ASN A 21 10.22 -18.90 -20.22
N PRO A 22 9.73 -19.69 -21.18
CA PRO A 22 8.54 -19.34 -21.97
C PRO A 22 7.27 -19.14 -21.12
N ALA A 23 7.20 -19.72 -19.92
CA ALA A 23 6.09 -19.51 -18.98
C ALA A 23 6.00 -18.07 -18.46
N PHE A 24 7.05 -17.26 -18.59
CA PHE A 24 7.07 -15.87 -18.11
C PHE A 24 6.44 -14.88 -19.10
N ALA A 25 6.12 -15.33 -20.32
CA ALA A 25 5.60 -14.47 -21.37
C ALA A 25 4.15 -14.05 -21.11
N TYR A 26 3.82 -12.83 -21.53
CA TYR A 26 2.43 -12.38 -21.66
C TYR A 26 1.69 -13.23 -22.72
N PRO A 27 0.35 -13.37 -22.62
CA PRO A 27 -0.58 -12.59 -21.77
C PRO A 27 -0.75 -13.07 -20.33
N ASP A 28 -0.26 -14.27 -19.98
CA ASP A 28 -0.48 -14.89 -18.66
C ASP A 28 0.85 -15.36 -18.04
N PRO A 29 1.69 -14.44 -17.53
CA PRO A 29 2.98 -14.79 -16.95
C PRO A 29 2.84 -15.70 -15.71
N ASN A 30 3.36 -16.91 -15.80
CA ASN A 30 3.44 -17.84 -14.68
C ASN A 30 4.84 -17.85 -14.06
N LEU A 31 4.95 -17.24 -12.88
CA LEU A 31 6.21 -17.08 -12.15
C LEU A 31 6.46 -18.21 -11.12
N SER A 32 5.63 -19.26 -11.10
CA SER A 32 5.67 -20.32 -10.07
C SER A 32 7.01 -21.08 -10.01
N SER A 33 7.75 -21.13 -11.12
CA SER A 33 9.09 -21.75 -11.16
C SER A 33 10.16 -20.93 -10.43
N LEU A 34 9.86 -19.68 -10.07
CA LEU A 34 10.76 -18.80 -9.35
C LEU A 34 10.48 -18.88 -7.84
N PRO A 35 11.53 -18.94 -7.00
CA PRO A 35 11.34 -18.90 -5.56
C PRO A 35 10.73 -17.56 -5.16
N MET A 36 9.77 -17.60 -4.23
CA MET A 36 9.30 -16.41 -3.52
C MET A 36 10.38 -16.03 -2.51
N LEU A 37 11.10 -14.95 -2.79
CA LEU A 37 12.23 -14.53 -1.96
C LEU A 37 11.79 -13.51 -0.93
N ASP A 38 12.42 -13.53 0.25
CA ASP A 38 12.31 -12.43 1.20
C ASP A 38 12.70 -11.11 0.51
N ASN A 39 11.85 -10.11 0.69
CA ASN A 39 11.90 -8.87 -0.06
C ASN A 39 13.16 -8.02 0.21
N MET A 40 13.78 -8.18 1.38
CA MET A 40 14.95 -7.39 1.79
C MET A 40 16.26 -8.20 1.78
N ALA A 41 16.20 -9.52 1.76
CA ALA A 41 17.37 -10.39 1.81
C ALA A 41 18.37 -10.20 0.65
N ASN A 42 17.92 -9.69 -0.50
CA ASN A 42 18.72 -9.61 -1.73
C ASN A 42 18.91 -8.20 -2.28
N ILE A 43 18.72 -7.15 -1.47
CA ILE A 43 18.81 -5.76 -1.94
C ILE A 43 20.18 -5.38 -2.53
N ASN A 44 21.25 -6.10 -2.17
CA ASN A 44 22.60 -5.90 -2.73
C ASN A 44 22.73 -6.36 -4.20
N ARG A 45 21.79 -7.19 -4.68
CA ARG A 45 21.72 -7.65 -6.07
C ARG A 45 21.06 -6.64 -6.99
N ILE A 46 20.25 -5.73 -6.45
CA ILE A 46 19.63 -4.64 -7.20
C ILE A 46 20.75 -3.80 -7.84
N LYS A 47 20.61 -3.51 -9.13
CA LYS A 47 21.49 -2.59 -9.90
C LYS A 47 20.69 -1.46 -10.52
N ARG A 48 19.41 -1.69 -10.77
CA ARG A 48 18.50 -0.81 -11.49
C ARG A 48 17.19 -0.72 -10.70
N GLN A 49 16.51 0.41 -10.81
CA GLN A 49 15.22 0.63 -10.17
C GLN A 49 14.27 1.38 -11.11
N GLN A 50 12.97 1.14 -10.94
CA GLN A 50 11.93 2.00 -11.48
C GLN A 50 11.02 2.47 -10.36
N ARG A 51 10.86 3.79 -10.26
CA ARG A 51 10.00 4.42 -9.28
C ARG A 51 8.59 4.60 -9.84
N VAL A 52 7.59 4.43 -8.98
CA VAL A 52 6.21 4.76 -9.30
C VAL A 52 6.01 6.23 -8.96
N TYR A 53 5.92 7.07 -9.98
CA TYR A 53 5.79 8.51 -9.77
C TYR A 53 4.34 8.91 -9.53
N TRP A 54 3.41 8.24 -10.21
CA TRP A 54 1.98 8.38 -9.91
C TRP A 54 1.41 7.02 -9.48
N PRO A 55 1.37 6.75 -8.17
CA PRO A 55 0.65 5.60 -7.64
C PRO A 55 -0.83 5.98 -7.51
N GLU A 56 -1.65 5.54 -8.46
CA GLU A 56 -3.07 5.86 -8.52
C GLU A 56 -3.89 4.72 -7.91
N PHE A 57 -4.42 4.94 -6.73
CA PHE A 57 -5.23 3.98 -5.98
C PHE A 57 -6.70 4.16 -6.31
N SER A 58 -7.46 3.07 -6.23
CA SER A 58 -8.90 3.11 -6.28
C SER A 58 -9.56 1.97 -5.48
N TRP A 59 -10.76 2.24 -5.01
CA TRP A 59 -11.61 1.29 -4.29
C TRP A 59 -13.06 1.75 -4.37
N GLU A 60 -13.99 0.84 -4.14
CA GLU A 60 -15.42 1.16 -4.04
C GLU A 60 -15.73 1.70 -2.65
N THR A 61 -16.31 2.91 -2.59
CA THR A 61 -16.73 3.49 -1.31
C THR A 61 -18.00 2.84 -0.75
N ILE A 62 -18.78 2.24 -1.64
CA ILE A 62 -19.89 1.35 -1.35
C ILE A 62 -19.57 0.02 -2.03
N LYS A 63 -19.15 -0.97 -1.25
CA LYS A 63 -18.74 -2.28 -1.77
C LYS A 63 -19.84 -2.90 -2.64
N GLY A 64 -19.48 -3.28 -3.87
CA GLY A 64 -20.41 -3.86 -4.85
C GLY A 64 -21.12 -2.84 -5.74
N ASP A 65 -20.84 -1.54 -5.56
CA ASP A 65 -21.29 -0.47 -6.44
C ASP A 65 -20.09 0.17 -7.17
N PRO A 66 -19.80 -0.23 -8.42
CA PRO A 66 -18.70 0.33 -9.19
C PRO A 66 -18.78 1.85 -9.42
N SER A 67 -19.98 2.45 -9.35
CA SER A 67 -20.14 3.90 -9.51
C SER A 67 -19.63 4.69 -8.31
N SER A 68 -19.54 4.03 -7.15
CA SER A 68 -18.99 4.58 -5.91
C SER A 68 -17.46 4.55 -5.87
N ARG A 69 -16.79 4.05 -6.92
CA ARG A 69 -15.33 3.94 -6.96
C ARG A 69 -14.68 5.32 -6.89
N CYS A 70 -13.83 5.52 -5.90
CA CYS A 70 -13.03 6.72 -5.78
C CYS A 70 -11.56 6.44 -6.12
N PHE A 71 -10.85 7.51 -6.46
CA PHE A 71 -9.50 7.52 -6.95
C PHE A 71 -8.66 8.47 -6.09
N GLN A 72 -7.52 7.98 -5.61
CA GLN A 72 -6.59 8.77 -4.85
C GLN A 72 -5.16 8.50 -5.32
N ARG A 73 -4.48 9.55 -5.77
CA ARG A 73 -3.05 9.49 -5.95
C ARG A 73 -2.33 9.59 -4.61
N PHE A 74 -1.54 8.58 -4.29
CA PHE A 74 -0.66 8.61 -3.11
C PHE A 74 0.58 9.45 -3.40
N ALA A 75 1.42 9.68 -2.40
CA ALA A 75 2.62 10.48 -2.60
C ALA A 75 3.54 9.88 -3.68
N HIS A 76 4.21 10.76 -4.41
CA HIS A 76 5.13 10.34 -5.47
C HIS A 76 6.30 9.55 -4.87
N ASP A 77 6.85 8.63 -5.66
CA ASP A 77 8.06 7.86 -5.33
C ASP A 77 7.95 7.02 -4.05
N ILE A 78 6.73 6.80 -3.57
CA ILE A 78 6.45 5.99 -2.38
C ILE A 78 6.59 4.48 -2.64
N SER A 79 6.59 4.08 -3.92
CA SER A 79 6.73 2.70 -4.39
C SER A 79 7.78 2.58 -5.48
N SER A 80 8.46 1.45 -5.55
CA SER A 80 9.53 1.20 -6.51
C SER A 80 9.77 -0.30 -6.72
N ILE A 81 10.28 -0.66 -7.90
CA ILE A 81 10.71 -2.03 -8.23
C ILE A 81 12.21 -2.04 -8.47
N GLY A 82 12.92 -2.97 -7.82
CA GLY A 82 14.36 -3.09 -7.85
C GLY A 82 14.80 -4.40 -8.48
N TYR A 83 15.64 -4.32 -9.51
CA TYR A 83 16.07 -5.45 -10.32
C TYR A 83 17.55 -5.36 -10.73
N ASP A 84 18.10 -6.45 -11.26
CA ASP A 84 19.45 -6.47 -11.82
C ASP A 84 19.47 -6.17 -13.32
N ASN A 85 20.66 -6.14 -13.92
CA ASN A 85 20.82 -5.79 -15.33
C ASN A 85 20.20 -6.81 -16.31
N THR A 86 19.87 -8.03 -15.87
CA THR A 86 19.21 -9.04 -16.70
C THR A 86 17.68 -8.89 -16.68
N GLY A 87 17.17 -8.17 -15.68
CA GLY A 87 15.74 -7.96 -15.46
C GLY A 87 15.16 -8.73 -14.29
N ARG A 88 15.94 -9.49 -13.51
CA ARG A 88 15.41 -10.20 -12.33
C ARG A 88 15.07 -9.22 -11.20
N ILE A 89 13.83 -9.28 -10.72
CA ILE A 89 13.40 -8.55 -9.52
C ILE A 89 14.04 -9.17 -8.27
N TRP A 90 14.56 -8.30 -7.40
CA TRP A 90 15.16 -8.66 -6.12
C TRP A 90 14.48 -7.99 -4.91
N SER A 91 13.72 -6.92 -5.13
CA SER A 91 12.95 -6.25 -4.08
C SER A 91 11.88 -5.36 -4.70
N ILE A 92 10.75 -5.24 -4.01
CA ILE A 92 9.67 -4.31 -4.33
C ILE A 92 9.35 -3.49 -3.09
N ILE A 93 9.20 -2.20 -3.29
CA ILE A 93 8.78 -1.26 -2.26
C ILE A 93 7.31 -0.93 -2.48
N CYS A 94 6.48 -1.28 -1.51
CA CYS A 94 5.08 -0.85 -1.42
C CYS A 94 4.96 0.46 -0.60
N PRO A 95 3.85 1.18 -0.76
CA PRO A 95 3.58 2.43 -0.08
C PRO A 95 3.32 2.25 1.41
N GLN A 96 3.59 3.34 2.12
CA GLN A 96 3.22 3.53 3.51
C GLN A 96 2.33 4.76 3.56
N GLN A 97 1.12 4.61 4.10
CA GLN A 97 0.13 5.69 4.19
C GLN A 97 -0.10 6.01 5.67
N GLY A 98 -0.41 7.26 5.98
CA GLY A 98 -1.03 7.63 7.26
C GLY A 98 -2.46 8.07 7.00
N ALA A 99 -3.38 7.75 7.90
CA ALA A 99 -4.68 8.41 7.95
C ALA A 99 -4.84 9.06 9.32
N CYS A 100 -5.28 10.30 9.35
CA CYS A 100 -5.56 11.00 10.60
C CYS A 100 -7.04 11.31 10.68
N ALA A 101 -7.65 10.99 11.82
CA ALA A 101 -8.93 11.55 12.20
C ALA A 101 -8.65 12.87 12.96
N PRO A 102 -9.05 14.04 12.44
CA PRO A 102 -8.81 15.32 13.09
C PRO A 102 -9.32 15.29 14.55
N ASN A 103 -8.47 15.71 15.49
CA ASN A 103 -8.76 15.79 16.94
C ASN A 103 -8.88 14.47 17.73
N ILE A 104 -8.63 13.32 17.10
CA ILE A 104 -8.70 12.01 17.79
C ILE A 104 -7.31 11.37 17.85
N ALA A 105 -6.85 10.87 16.71
CA ALA A 105 -5.57 10.19 16.57
C ALA A 105 -5.16 10.05 15.10
N CYS A 106 -3.87 9.88 14.86
CA CYS A 106 -3.33 9.47 13.57
C CYS A 106 -3.00 7.97 13.62
N LEU A 107 -3.39 7.25 12.56
CA LEU A 107 -3.06 5.87 12.32
C LEU A 107 -2.01 5.79 11.21
N ASN A 108 -0.95 5.04 11.47
CA ASN A 108 -0.06 4.53 10.45
C ASN A 108 -0.71 3.32 9.79
N VAL A 109 -0.71 3.29 8.45
CA VAL A 109 -1.11 2.14 7.63
C VAL A 109 0.07 1.78 6.74
N GLU A 110 0.77 0.71 7.08
CA GLU A 110 1.91 0.23 6.32
C GLU A 110 1.55 -1.04 5.57
N VAL A 111 1.87 -1.07 4.27
CA VAL A 111 1.87 -2.28 3.47
C VAL A 111 3.32 -2.69 3.25
N THR A 112 3.76 -3.73 3.96
CA THR A 112 5.12 -4.26 3.84
C THR A 112 5.12 -5.42 2.86
N VAL A 113 5.91 -5.35 1.78
CA VAL A 113 6.17 -6.52 0.94
C VAL A 113 7.05 -7.50 1.73
N THR A 114 6.55 -8.71 1.95
CA THR A 114 7.24 -9.78 2.67
C THR A 114 7.93 -10.75 1.71
N GLY A 115 7.37 -10.93 0.52
CA GLY A 115 7.87 -11.84 -0.49
C GLY A 115 7.73 -11.24 -1.88
N GLN A 116 8.70 -11.53 -2.76
CA GLN A 116 8.62 -11.15 -4.16
C GLN A 116 9.25 -12.18 -5.09
N ARG A 117 8.80 -12.15 -6.35
CA ARG A 117 9.49 -12.73 -7.51
C ARG A 117 9.03 -12.04 -8.78
N GLY A 118 9.85 -12.10 -9.83
CA GLY A 118 9.43 -11.69 -11.16
C GLY A 118 10.54 -11.09 -11.99
N TRP A 119 10.14 -10.28 -12.97
CA TRP A 119 11.03 -9.70 -13.95
C TRP A 119 10.57 -8.33 -14.47
N VAL A 120 11.52 -7.57 -15.00
CA VAL A 120 11.33 -6.33 -15.75
C VAL A 120 12.07 -6.46 -17.07
N ASN A 121 11.53 -5.93 -18.16
CA ASN A 121 12.19 -5.82 -19.44
C ASN A 121 12.14 -4.36 -19.94
N GLU A 122 13.30 -3.70 -19.94
CA GLU A 122 13.39 -2.29 -20.34
C GLU A 122 13.22 -2.08 -21.85
N THR A 123 13.42 -3.11 -22.66
CA THR A 123 13.38 -3.01 -24.14
C THR A 123 11.95 -2.89 -24.65
N ASN A 124 11.06 -3.76 -24.17
CA ASN A 124 9.63 -3.72 -24.51
C ASN A 124 8.79 -2.98 -23.45
N ARG A 125 9.40 -2.55 -22.34
CA ARG A 125 8.78 -1.83 -21.22
C ARG A 125 7.73 -2.65 -20.48
N GLU A 126 7.87 -3.96 -20.49
CA GLU A 126 7.03 -4.88 -19.76
C GLU A 126 7.64 -5.25 -18.40
N LEU A 127 6.80 -5.74 -17.51
CA LEU A 127 7.19 -6.32 -16.23
C LEU A 127 6.13 -7.33 -15.84
N ALA A 128 6.50 -8.31 -15.03
CA ALA A 128 5.56 -9.16 -14.30
C ALA A 128 6.17 -9.50 -12.94
N ALA A 129 5.38 -9.40 -11.88
CA ALA A 129 5.82 -9.77 -10.55
C ALA A 129 4.71 -10.50 -9.80
N ASP A 130 5.11 -11.30 -8.82
CA ASP A 130 4.25 -11.76 -7.75
C ASP A 130 4.78 -11.19 -6.44
N MET A 131 3.88 -10.85 -5.54
CA MET A 131 4.26 -10.42 -4.20
C MET A 131 3.30 -10.95 -3.14
N THR A 132 3.83 -11.02 -1.92
CA THR A 132 3.04 -11.15 -0.70
C THR A 132 3.26 -9.90 0.13
N VAL A 133 2.20 -9.45 0.81
CA VAL A 133 2.29 -8.29 1.70
C VAL A 133 1.72 -8.59 3.08
N GLU A 134 2.15 -7.78 4.03
CA GLU A 134 1.53 -7.68 5.34
C GLU A 134 1.00 -6.25 5.50
N ALA A 135 -0.31 -6.12 5.75
CA ALA A 135 -0.93 -4.84 6.05
C ALA A 135 -0.99 -4.65 7.56
N LYS A 136 -0.34 -3.60 8.06
CA LYS A 136 -0.26 -3.25 9.49
C LYS A 136 -0.84 -1.88 9.75
N ILE A 137 -1.67 -1.78 10.79
CA ILE A 137 -2.29 -0.54 11.25
C ILE A 137 -1.97 -0.34 12.72
N TRP A 138 -1.43 0.82 13.08
CA TRP A 138 -1.15 1.17 14.48
C TRP A 138 -1.22 2.67 14.68
N PHE A 139 -1.32 3.09 15.93
CA PHE A 139 -1.35 4.50 16.24
C PHE A 139 0.02 5.16 16.10
N SER A 140 0.01 6.34 15.48
CA SER A 140 1.18 7.19 15.42
C SER A 140 1.45 7.83 16.79
N PRO A 141 2.72 7.96 17.22
CA PRO A 141 3.10 8.64 18.46
C PRO A 141 2.88 10.17 18.43
N SER A 142 2.08 10.69 17.50
CA SER A 142 2.08 12.09 17.09
C SER A 142 1.39 13.07 18.05
N SER A 143 1.70 14.35 17.88
CA SER A 143 1.55 15.44 18.86
C SER A 143 0.11 15.93 19.08
N HIS A 144 -0.85 15.41 18.31
CA HIS A 144 -2.27 15.79 18.31
C HIS A 144 -3.20 14.83 19.05
N GLN A 145 -2.66 13.84 19.77
CA GLN A 145 -3.47 12.93 20.59
C GLN A 145 -4.32 13.69 21.61
N ASN A 146 -5.64 13.46 21.57
CA ASN A 146 -6.57 13.90 22.61
C ASN A 146 -6.14 13.29 23.96
N TRP A 147 -6.31 14.04 25.05
CA TRP A 147 -5.91 13.62 26.40
C TRP A 147 -6.53 12.27 26.81
N ILE A 148 -7.75 11.97 26.33
CA ILE A 148 -8.44 10.71 26.58
C ILE A 148 -7.66 9.53 25.97
N VAL A 149 -7.17 9.68 24.74
CA VAL A 149 -6.39 8.62 24.08
C VAL A 149 -5.04 8.42 24.78
N ARG A 150 -4.41 9.49 25.30
CA ARG A 150 -3.21 9.39 26.15
C ARG A 150 -3.47 8.62 27.44
N GLN A 151 -4.58 8.87 28.12
CA GLN A 151 -4.97 8.12 29.33
C GLN A 151 -5.28 6.65 29.01
N ALA A 152 -5.89 6.38 27.85
CA ALA A 152 -6.08 5.02 27.34
C ALA A 152 -4.76 4.29 27.17
N TRP A 153 -3.76 4.94 26.56
CA TRP A 153 -2.42 4.37 26.39
C TRP A 153 -1.73 4.07 27.70
N ASP A 154 -1.84 4.95 28.69
CA ASP A 154 -1.27 4.72 30.02
C ASP A 154 -1.92 3.54 30.73
N LEU A 155 -3.20 3.26 30.45
CA LEU A 155 -3.88 2.06 30.93
C LEU A 155 -3.47 0.82 30.14
N PHE A 156 -3.43 0.89 28.81
CA PHE A 156 -3.01 -0.20 27.94
C PHE A 156 -1.58 -0.68 28.27
N ALA A 157 -0.68 0.27 28.55
CA ALA A 157 0.69 -0.02 28.97
C ALA A 157 0.76 -0.74 30.32
N LYS A 158 -0.24 -0.59 31.20
CA LYS A 158 -0.34 -1.29 32.49
C LYS A 158 -0.95 -2.68 32.36
N GLU A 159 -1.94 -2.85 31.49
CA GLU A 159 -2.68 -4.11 31.32
C GLU A 159 -1.87 -5.22 30.62
N SER A 160 -0.66 -4.95 30.12
CA SER A 160 0.19 -5.92 29.41
C SER A 160 -0.52 -6.60 28.22
N LEU A 161 -1.52 -5.95 27.65
CA LEU A 161 -2.28 -6.42 26.49
C LEU A 161 -1.72 -5.81 25.19
N PRO A 162 -1.75 -6.56 24.06
CA PRO A 162 -1.13 -6.13 22.79
C PRO A 162 -2.01 -5.14 22.01
N PHE A 163 -2.39 -4.02 22.62
CA PHE A 163 -3.09 -2.93 21.92
C PHE A 163 -2.18 -2.30 20.85
N PRO A 164 -2.72 -1.78 19.73
CA PRO A 164 -1.96 -1.32 18.57
C PRO A 164 -1.32 0.07 18.77
N SER A 165 -0.65 0.27 19.91
CA SER A 165 0.09 1.49 20.24
C SER A 165 1.41 1.63 19.48
N ASP A 166 1.89 0.55 18.86
CA ASP A 166 3.13 0.51 18.12
C ASP A 166 3.05 -0.54 17.00
N LYS A 167 4.06 -0.57 16.13
CA LYS A 167 4.12 -1.48 14.99
C LYS A 167 4.21 -2.96 15.39
N ALA A 168 4.79 -3.28 16.55
CA ALA A 168 4.93 -4.67 17.00
C ALA A 168 3.58 -5.25 17.42
N ASN A 169 2.71 -4.40 17.96
CA ASN A 169 1.34 -4.74 18.36
C ASN A 169 0.28 -4.31 17.32
N ALA A 170 0.69 -3.99 16.09
CA ALA A 170 -0.20 -3.48 15.05
C ALA A 170 -1.36 -4.44 14.74
N ILE A 171 -2.52 -3.85 14.41
CA ILE A 171 -3.63 -4.57 13.79
C ILE A 171 -3.12 -5.10 12.45
N GLN A 172 -3.20 -6.42 12.26
CA GLN A 172 -2.83 -7.03 10.99
C GLN A 172 -4.10 -7.40 10.23
N VAL A 173 -4.13 -7.07 8.94
CA VAL A 173 -5.26 -7.37 8.06
C VAL A 173 -4.80 -8.39 7.02
N HIS A 174 -5.55 -9.49 6.88
CA HIS A 174 -5.31 -10.44 5.81
C HIS A 174 -5.52 -9.75 4.45
N THR A 175 -4.68 -10.09 3.47
CA THR A 175 -4.86 -9.69 2.08
C THR A 175 -4.63 -10.89 1.19
N HIS A 176 -5.32 -10.95 0.06
CA HIS A 176 -5.23 -12.09 -0.83
C HIS A 176 -5.56 -11.71 -2.27
N ASN A 177 -5.29 -12.63 -3.19
CA ASN A 177 -5.70 -12.53 -4.57
C ASN A 177 -7.23 -12.45 -4.66
N VAL A 178 -7.73 -11.64 -5.60
CA VAL A 178 -9.16 -11.37 -5.76
C VAL A 178 -9.93 -12.68 -5.99
N GLY A 179 -10.96 -12.90 -5.18
CA GLY A 179 -11.80 -14.10 -5.22
C GLY A 179 -11.14 -15.39 -4.70
N ASN A 180 -9.91 -15.33 -4.17
CA ASN A 180 -9.19 -16.51 -3.68
C ASN A 180 -8.54 -16.24 -2.30
N PRO A 181 -9.30 -16.40 -1.20
CA PRO A 181 -8.84 -16.06 0.15
C PRO A 181 -7.66 -16.90 0.66
N ASP A 182 -7.45 -18.09 0.08
CA ASP A 182 -6.33 -18.97 0.45
C ASP A 182 -5.05 -18.67 -0.34
N GLN A 183 -5.10 -17.71 -1.28
CA GLN A 183 -3.96 -17.30 -2.09
C GLN A 183 -3.43 -15.93 -1.65
N PRO A 184 -2.40 -15.87 -0.78
CA PRO A 184 -1.82 -14.60 -0.31
C PRO A 184 -0.91 -13.92 -1.34
N ILE A 185 -0.66 -14.58 -2.47
CA ILE A 185 0.17 -14.07 -3.56
C ILE A 185 -0.74 -13.38 -4.57
N PHE A 186 -0.48 -12.11 -4.86
CA PHE A 186 -1.18 -11.39 -5.93
C PHE A 186 -0.18 -10.83 -6.95
N PRO A 187 -0.56 -10.85 -8.24
CA PRO A 187 0.32 -10.47 -9.33
C PRO A 187 0.35 -8.95 -9.55
N VAL A 188 1.48 -8.48 -10.06
CA VAL A 188 1.64 -7.16 -10.67
C VAL A 188 1.85 -7.38 -12.17
N LEU A 189 0.88 -6.91 -12.96
CA LEU A 189 0.84 -7.13 -14.39
C LEU A 189 0.91 -5.81 -15.15
N ILE A 190 1.26 -5.88 -16.44
CA ILE A 190 1.34 -4.73 -17.32
C ILE A 190 -0.06 -4.23 -17.70
N GLY A 191 -0.17 -2.94 -17.99
CA GLY A 191 -1.43 -2.29 -18.32
C GLY A 191 -2.12 -1.69 -17.10
N GLN A 192 -3.21 -0.97 -17.36
CA GLN A 192 -4.14 -0.54 -16.32
C GLN A 192 -5.02 -1.72 -15.91
N SER A 193 -5.59 -1.68 -14.71
CA SER A 193 -6.55 -2.68 -14.27
C SER A 193 -7.72 -2.81 -15.26
N PRO A 194 -8.13 -4.05 -15.59
CA PRO A 194 -9.28 -4.30 -16.45
C PRO A 194 -10.62 -4.13 -15.73
N LEU A 195 -10.64 -3.95 -14.40
CA LEU A 195 -11.88 -3.89 -13.60
C LEU A 195 -12.69 -2.61 -13.86
N PHE A 196 -12.05 -1.55 -14.32
CA PHE A 196 -12.68 -0.26 -14.60
C PHE A 196 -11.84 0.56 -15.57
N GLU A 197 -12.48 1.57 -16.18
CA GLU A 197 -11.76 2.59 -16.93
C GLU A 197 -11.36 3.74 -16.00
N ALA A 198 -10.05 3.99 -15.86
CA ALA A 198 -9.57 5.08 -15.01
C ALA A 198 -10.05 6.44 -15.57
N PRO A 199 -10.46 7.40 -14.73
CA PRO A 199 -10.82 8.74 -15.19
C PRO A 199 -9.59 9.49 -15.72
N ILE A 200 -9.80 10.47 -16.60
CA ILE A 200 -8.71 11.21 -17.28
C ILE A 200 -7.69 11.78 -16.28
N PHE A 201 -8.14 12.29 -15.13
CA PHE A 201 -7.26 12.88 -14.11
C PHE A 201 -6.34 11.88 -13.41
N ALA A 202 -6.64 10.58 -13.48
CA ALA A 202 -5.86 9.48 -12.90
C ALA A 202 -5.03 8.75 -13.95
N LYS A 203 -5.04 9.22 -15.21
CA LYS A 203 -4.20 8.68 -16.28
C LYS A 203 -2.94 9.51 -16.46
N HIS A 204 -1.82 8.82 -16.70
CA HIS A 204 -0.52 9.45 -16.92
C HIS A 204 0.11 8.97 -18.23
N PRO A 205 -0.40 9.41 -19.40
CA PRO A 205 0.07 8.92 -20.70
C PRO A 205 1.55 9.20 -21.00
N LYS A 206 2.19 10.04 -20.18
CA LYS A 206 3.63 10.33 -20.27
C LYS A 206 4.51 9.37 -19.45
N ALA A 207 3.92 8.45 -18.68
CA ALA A 207 4.67 7.45 -17.94
C ALA A 207 5.49 6.56 -18.88
N TRP A 208 6.58 5.99 -18.36
CA TRP A 208 7.41 5.05 -19.10
C TRP A 208 6.63 3.79 -19.46
N THR A 209 5.92 3.26 -18.46
CA THR A 209 5.00 2.14 -18.56
C THR A 209 3.98 2.23 -17.41
N VAL A 210 2.92 1.43 -17.50
CA VAL A 210 1.92 1.28 -16.44
C VAL A 210 1.78 -0.20 -16.13
N GLY A 211 1.80 -0.53 -14.84
CA GLY A 211 1.35 -1.82 -14.35
C GLY A 211 0.15 -1.65 -13.43
N HIS A 212 -0.48 -2.75 -13.06
CA HIS A 212 -1.55 -2.76 -12.08
C HIS A 212 -1.40 -3.91 -11.09
N ILE A 213 -2.05 -3.73 -9.94
CA ILE A 213 -2.15 -4.70 -8.88
C ILE A 213 -3.56 -4.63 -8.30
N GLU A 214 -4.09 -5.79 -7.93
CA GLU A 214 -5.41 -5.94 -7.35
C GLU A 214 -5.30 -6.80 -6.09
N VAL A 215 -5.86 -6.30 -5.00
CA VAL A 215 -5.75 -6.94 -3.68
C VAL A 215 -7.12 -6.91 -3.04
N GLU A 216 -7.62 -8.08 -2.64
CA GLU A 216 -8.83 -8.17 -1.85
C GLU A 216 -8.50 -8.13 -0.36
N ILE A 217 -9.27 -7.32 0.37
CA ILE A 217 -9.08 -7.13 1.81
C ILE A 217 -9.78 -8.25 2.58
N GLY A 218 -9.04 -8.93 3.44
CA GLY A 218 -9.55 -9.98 4.32
C GLY A 218 -9.96 -9.46 5.69
N ARG A 219 -10.14 -10.40 6.62
CA ARG A 219 -10.42 -10.11 8.03
C ARG A 219 -9.16 -9.67 8.79
N ILE A 220 -9.34 -9.05 9.95
CA ILE A 220 -8.26 -8.84 10.93
C ILE A 220 -7.74 -10.20 11.41
N ILE A 221 -6.42 -10.30 11.61
CA ILE A 221 -5.77 -11.43 12.27
C ILE A 221 -6.00 -11.30 13.79
N PRO A 222 -6.68 -12.25 14.45
CA PRO A 222 -6.94 -12.17 15.89
C PRO A 222 -5.65 -12.21 16.72
N THR A 223 -5.62 -11.43 17.80
CA THR A 223 -4.55 -11.39 18.80
C THR A 223 -4.69 -12.49 19.86
N ASN A 224 -5.83 -13.20 19.88
CA ASN A 224 -6.28 -14.12 20.94
C ASN A 224 -6.66 -13.43 22.27
N TYR A 225 -6.81 -12.10 22.26
CA TYR A 225 -7.34 -11.34 23.39
C TYR A 225 -8.66 -10.67 22.96
N PRO A 226 -9.83 -11.19 23.39
CA PRO A 226 -11.13 -10.71 22.91
C PRO A 226 -11.35 -9.19 23.03
N THR A 227 -10.84 -8.60 24.11
CA THR A 227 -10.87 -7.16 24.35
C THR A 227 -10.08 -6.39 23.30
N VAL A 228 -8.86 -6.85 22.97
CA VAL A 228 -8.01 -6.23 21.95
C VAL A 228 -8.60 -6.44 20.55
N ASP A 229 -9.15 -7.62 20.27
CA ASP A 229 -9.76 -7.92 18.97
C ASP A 229 -11.01 -7.05 18.73
N THR A 230 -11.83 -6.85 19.75
CA THR A 230 -12.99 -5.93 19.71
C THR A 230 -12.54 -4.49 19.46
N PHE A 231 -11.51 -4.04 20.19
CA PHE A 231 -10.94 -2.72 20.00
C PHE A 231 -10.38 -2.53 18.59
N ASN A 232 -9.59 -3.49 18.09
CA ASN A 232 -9.00 -3.46 16.76
C ASN A 232 -10.05 -3.38 15.65
N GLN A 233 -11.16 -4.12 15.79
CA GLN A 233 -12.26 -4.02 14.83
C GLN A 233 -12.86 -2.62 14.79
N LYS A 234 -13.12 -2.01 15.95
CA LYS A 234 -13.66 -0.65 16.04
C LYS A 234 -12.73 0.39 15.43
N ILE A 235 -11.42 0.27 15.63
CA ILE A 235 -10.43 1.15 14.96
C ILE A 235 -10.49 0.99 13.44
N LEU A 236 -10.60 -0.23 12.93
CA LEU A 236 -10.72 -0.49 11.49
C LEU A 236 -12.04 0.05 10.92
N ASP A 237 -13.15 -0.08 11.64
CA ASP A 237 -14.46 0.43 11.23
C ASP A 237 -14.43 1.95 11.05
N ILE A 238 -13.80 2.67 11.97
CA ILE A 238 -13.67 4.13 11.91
C ILE A 238 -12.74 4.55 10.78
N PHE A 239 -11.64 3.82 10.61
CA PHE A 239 -10.79 4.02 9.44
C PHE A 239 -11.59 3.85 8.13
N ASN A 240 -12.44 2.84 8.07
CA ASN A 240 -13.30 2.60 6.91
C ASN A 240 -14.30 3.71 6.70
N ILE A 241 -14.94 4.24 7.73
CA ILE A 241 -15.85 5.39 7.57
C ILE A 241 -15.08 6.61 7.03
N ALA A 242 -13.91 6.89 7.61
CA ALA A 242 -13.07 8.01 7.22
C ALA A 242 -12.53 7.93 5.79
N THR A 243 -12.34 6.72 5.27
CA THR A 243 -11.75 6.45 3.96
C THR A 243 -12.76 5.95 2.93
N GLY A 244 -14.05 5.85 3.28
CA GLY A 244 -15.06 5.26 2.43
C GLY A 244 -14.76 3.78 2.16
N ASN A 245 -14.77 2.97 3.21
CA ASN A 245 -14.65 1.52 3.17
C ASN A 245 -13.40 0.96 2.49
N MET A 246 -12.29 1.71 2.46
CA MET A 246 -11.06 1.28 1.77
C MET A 246 -10.55 -0.08 2.25
N LEU A 247 -10.54 -0.32 3.57
CA LEU A 247 -10.11 -1.57 4.19
C LEU A 247 -11.29 -2.43 4.65
N LEU A 248 -12.47 -2.26 4.05
CA LEU A 248 -13.63 -3.09 4.35
C LEU A 248 -13.38 -4.50 3.80
N GLN A 249 -13.70 -5.52 4.59
CA GLN A 249 -13.55 -6.91 4.18
C GLN A 249 -14.27 -7.20 2.85
N GLY A 250 -13.55 -7.82 1.93
CA GLY A 250 -13.92 -8.18 0.57
C GLY A 250 -14.01 -6.99 -0.40
N ASN A 251 -13.57 -5.79 0.00
CA ASN A 251 -13.32 -4.71 -0.96
C ASN A 251 -12.05 -5.03 -1.75
N VAL A 252 -11.99 -4.58 -3.01
CA VAL A 252 -10.83 -4.75 -3.88
C VAL A 252 -10.12 -3.42 -4.04
N LEU A 253 -8.92 -3.35 -3.47
CA LEU A 253 -7.98 -2.26 -3.70
C LEU A 253 -7.25 -2.49 -5.01
N THR A 254 -7.36 -1.52 -5.92
CA THR A 254 -6.73 -1.59 -7.23
C THR A 254 -5.80 -0.41 -7.43
N TRP A 255 -4.56 -0.66 -7.82
CA TRP A 255 -3.62 0.42 -8.10
C TRP A 255 -3.13 0.35 -9.53
N ASN A 256 -3.15 1.49 -10.20
CA ASN A 256 -2.42 1.70 -11.44
C ASN A 256 -1.08 2.37 -11.09
N LEU A 257 0.00 1.65 -11.36
CA LEU A 257 1.37 2.00 -11.04
C LEU A 257 2.01 2.64 -12.28
N TRP A 258 2.05 3.98 -12.31
CA TRP A 258 2.64 4.72 -13.43
C TRP A 258 4.13 4.97 -13.18
N PHE A 259 4.97 4.19 -13.85
CA PHE A 259 6.42 4.18 -13.66
C PHE A 259 7.11 5.30 -14.45
N ILE A 260 8.24 5.78 -13.92
CA ILE A 260 9.21 6.55 -14.70
C ILE A 260 10.25 5.63 -15.35
N ALA A 261 11.09 6.20 -16.21
CA ALA A 261 12.17 5.48 -16.87
C ALA A 261 13.10 4.84 -15.83
N PRO A 262 13.76 3.72 -16.17
CA PRO A 262 14.74 3.08 -15.30
C PRO A 262 15.86 4.03 -14.86
N GLU A 263 16.30 3.86 -13.61
CA GLU A 263 17.41 4.57 -13.00
C GLU A 263 18.39 3.55 -12.38
N LEU A 264 19.63 3.98 -12.13
CA LEU A 264 20.54 3.18 -11.30
C LEU A 264 20.03 3.19 -9.86
N VAL A 265 20.19 2.06 -9.16
CA VAL A 265 19.71 1.93 -7.78
C VAL A 265 20.44 2.89 -6.85
N ASN A 266 19.68 3.51 -5.95
CA ASN A 266 20.23 4.13 -4.74
C ASN A 266 20.04 3.18 -3.56
N THR A 267 21.07 2.39 -3.25
CA THR A 267 20.98 1.35 -2.21
C THR A 267 20.69 1.91 -0.82
N GLU A 268 21.16 3.13 -0.53
CA GLU A 268 20.89 3.78 0.75
C GLU A 268 19.42 4.21 0.86
N GLN A 269 18.87 4.78 -0.22
CA GLN A 269 17.44 5.04 -0.31
C GLN A 269 16.64 3.76 -0.09
N TRP A 270 17.03 2.65 -0.72
CA TRP A 270 16.32 1.37 -0.58
C TRP A 270 16.32 0.85 0.86
N ARG A 271 17.48 0.89 1.55
CA ARG A 271 17.62 0.43 2.94
C ARG A 271 16.81 1.27 3.92
N THR A 272 16.68 2.56 3.65
CA THR A 272 16.09 3.51 4.61
C THR A 272 14.69 3.97 4.21
N HIS A 273 14.15 3.50 3.09
CA HIS A 273 12.86 3.95 2.53
C HIS A 273 11.74 3.87 3.56
N ALA A 274 11.48 2.68 4.09
CA ALA A 274 10.41 2.44 5.06
C ALA A 274 10.57 3.32 6.32
N GLU A 275 11.79 3.42 6.85
CA GLU A 275 12.05 4.22 8.05
C GLU A 275 11.86 5.72 7.81
N ARG A 276 12.24 6.23 6.63
CA ARG A 276 12.07 7.64 6.26
C ARG A 276 10.59 7.99 6.11
N TRP A 277 9.80 7.12 5.48
CA TRP A 277 8.37 7.33 5.33
C TRP A 277 7.63 7.26 6.67
N ARG A 278 7.94 6.26 7.50
CA ARG A 278 7.42 6.17 8.87
C ARG A 278 7.69 7.45 9.67
N LYS A 279 8.95 7.92 9.70
CA LYS A 279 9.31 9.18 10.38
C LYS A 279 8.57 10.41 9.82
N ALA A 280 8.29 10.44 8.52
CA ALA A 280 7.53 11.53 7.91
C ALA A 280 6.04 11.51 8.32
N ILE A 281 5.45 10.31 8.44
CA ILE A 281 4.07 10.15 8.93
C ILE A 281 3.99 10.50 10.42
N ASP A 282 4.94 10.00 11.22
CA ASP A 282 5.01 10.25 12.67
C ASP A 282 5.18 11.74 13.01
N ALA A 283 5.76 12.53 12.11
CA ALA A 283 5.97 13.96 12.30
C ALA A 283 4.73 14.84 12.01
N ASP A 284 3.52 14.28 11.87
CA ASP A 284 2.27 15.00 11.54
C ASP A 284 2.28 15.70 10.16
N HIS A 285 3.27 15.41 9.31
CA HIS A 285 3.43 15.98 7.97
C HIS A 285 3.28 14.90 6.90
N GLY A 286 2.37 13.95 7.13
CA GLY A 286 2.18 12.75 6.31
C GLY A 286 2.23 13.01 4.81
N PRO A 287 2.56 11.99 4.00
CA PRO A 287 2.76 12.11 2.56
C PRO A 287 1.70 13.00 1.91
N ARG A 288 2.10 13.97 1.08
CA ARG A 288 1.15 14.83 0.33
C ARG A 288 0.45 14.02 -0.76
N SER A 289 -0.52 13.22 -0.35
CA SER A 289 -1.46 12.54 -1.22
C SER A 289 -2.48 13.53 -1.76
N SER A 290 -3.05 13.23 -2.92
CA SER A 290 -4.22 13.96 -3.42
C SER A 290 -5.44 13.68 -2.55
N LYS A 291 -6.47 14.53 -2.66
CA LYS A 291 -7.79 14.20 -2.11
C LYS A 291 -8.41 13.07 -2.94
N ALA A 292 -9.05 12.10 -2.28
CA ALA A 292 -9.85 11.09 -2.95
C ALA A 292 -10.98 11.75 -3.72
N ARG A 293 -11.24 11.27 -4.95
CA ARG A 293 -12.24 11.83 -5.87
C ARG A 293 -12.99 10.72 -6.59
N TYR A 294 -14.28 10.91 -6.84
CA TYR A 294 -15.05 10.03 -7.71
C TYR A 294 -14.67 10.24 -9.19
N ALA A 295 -15.16 9.37 -10.07
CA ALA A 295 -14.84 9.40 -11.50
C ALA A 295 -15.20 10.74 -12.19
N ASP A 296 -16.24 11.43 -11.70
CA ASP A 296 -16.66 12.76 -12.18
C ASP A 296 -15.76 13.91 -11.67
N GLY A 297 -14.80 13.60 -10.78
CA GLY A 297 -13.88 14.56 -10.17
C GLY A 297 -14.40 15.21 -8.88
N SER A 298 -15.64 14.92 -8.46
CA SER A 298 -16.16 15.35 -7.17
C SER A 298 -15.33 14.73 -6.04
N VAL A 299 -15.08 15.52 -4.99
CA VAL A 299 -14.22 15.10 -3.88
C VAL A 299 -15.00 14.17 -2.97
N PHE A 300 -14.40 13.03 -2.62
CA PHE A 300 -14.94 12.17 -1.58
C PHE A 300 -14.92 12.92 -0.25
N THR A 301 -16.09 12.98 0.39
CA THR A 301 -16.26 13.45 1.75
C THR A 301 -16.98 12.36 2.53
N PRO A 302 -16.46 11.93 3.68
CA PRO A 302 -17.16 11.01 4.57
C PRO A 302 -18.57 11.52 4.85
N GLN A 303 -19.56 10.64 4.77
CA GLN A 303 -20.98 10.99 4.85
C GLN A 303 -21.46 11.20 6.30
N HIS A 304 -20.67 10.80 7.30
CA HIS A 304 -21.03 10.80 8.72
C HIS A 304 -20.29 11.89 9.50
N ASP A 305 -20.91 12.36 10.59
CA ASP A 305 -20.28 13.31 11.50
C ASP A 305 -19.19 12.60 12.31
N PHE A 306 -17.93 12.84 11.92
CA PHE A 306 -16.74 12.34 12.60
C PHE A 306 -16.74 12.55 14.12
N LEU A 307 -17.52 13.53 14.64
CA LEU A 307 -17.63 13.78 16.07
C LEU A 307 -18.33 12.63 16.82
N GLN A 308 -19.38 12.03 16.24
CA GLN A 308 -20.09 10.92 16.88
C GLN A 308 -19.19 9.67 16.98
N GLU A 309 -18.35 9.44 15.98
CA GLU A 309 -17.40 8.31 15.96
C GLU A 309 -16.21 8.54 16.89
N ALA A 310 -15.82 9.80 17.11
CA ALA A 310 -14.86 10.17 18.14
C ALA A 310 -15.41 9.81 19.52
N ASP A 311 -16.68 10.13 19.76
CA ASP A 311 -17.37 9.81 20.99
C ASP A 311 -17.49 8.28 21.16
N ASP A 312 -17.74 7.52 20.09
CA ASP A 312 -17.71 6.05 20.15
C ASP A 312 -16.32 5.52 20.55
N ILE A 313 -15.21 6.05 19.99
CA ILE A 313 -13.84 5.68 20.41
C ILE A 313 -13.64 5.99 21.87
N ILE A 314 -14.06 7.18 22.29
CA ILE A 314 -13.94 7.64 23.67
C ILE A 314 -14.74 6.71 24.58
N GLU A 315 -16.00 6.37 24.26
CA GLU A 315 -16.81 5.42 25.03
C GLU A 315 -16.17 4.03 25.08
N ILE A 316 -15.58 3.55 23.99
CA ILE A 316 -14.86 2.27 23.97
C ILE A 316 -13.66 2.35 24.90
N ILE A 317 -12.85 3.39 24.78
CA ILE A 317 -11.69 3.64 25.65
C ILE A 317 -12.12 3.74 27.12
N GLU A 318 -13.21 4.46 27.40
CA GLU A 318 -13.78 4.63 28.74
C GLU A 318 -14.34 3.32 29.29
N SER A 319 -14.95 2.48 28.45
CA SER A 319 -15.43 1.16 28.87
C SER A 319 -14.31 0.18 29.22
N LEU A 320 -13.07 0.48 28.82
CA LEU A 320 -11.87 -0.29 29.13
C LEU A 320 -11.15 0.24 30.39
N LEU A 321 -11.47 1.46 30.86
CA LEU A 321 -10.96 2.11 32.09
C LEU A 321 -11.78 1.69 33.33
#